data_AF-A0A372RKS9-F1
#
_entry.id   AF-A0A372RKS9-F1
#
_cell.length_a   1.000
_cell.length_b   1.000
_cell.length_c   1.000
_cell.angle_alpha   90.00
_cell.angle_beta   90.00
_cell.angle_gamma   90.00
#
_symmetry.space_group_name_H-M   'P 1'
#
loop_
_entity.id
_entity.type
_entity.pdbx_description
1 polymer ?
#
loop_
_entity_poly.entity_id
_entity_poly.type
_entity_poly.pdbx_seq_one_letter_code
_entity_poly.pdbx_strand_id
1 'polypeptide(L)'
;MVFFLPQKTNLLKFPFSACPGFPLWSQLEECYSNRVKVLLENNTIKQYGPRDLVDYKIIGFGGFASVYTAKWKNTSTVYAIKKFVSNKEVYLTHLADGHQNIIRLHGVTKLDLDKKEYLLVLECADGGTLRNYLRNNTIDWKNQLRFAKEIASAVLWLHDDKGIVHGDLHSNNILIHKDTIKLADFGRSFEKGKDCYNTGVYGVILYVDPKLLDQRLPYKINEKSDVY
;
A
#
# COMPACT_ATOMS: atom_id res chain seq x y z
N MET A 1 11.80 12.11 41.17
CA MET A 1 11.37 10.72 40.99
C MET A 1 10.09 10.76 40.15
N VAL A 2 10.24 10.69 38.82
CA VAL A 2 9.15 10.88 37.85
C VAL A 2 8.72 9.50 37.39
N PHE A 3 7.49 9.12 37.71
CA PHE A 3 6.88 7.87 37.25
C PHE A 3 6.37 8.03 35.82
N PHE A 4 6.87 7.21 34.90
CA PHE A 4 6.23 6.99 33.60
C PHE A 4 5.12 5.96 33.75
N LEU A 5 3.92 6.31 33.27
CA LEU A 5 2.84 5.37 33.00
C LEU A 5 3.09 4.70 31.64
N PRO A 6 2.90 3.37 31.50
CA PRO A 6 2.93 2.72 30.20
C PRO A 6 1.63 2.99 29.46
N GLN A 7 1.71 3.58 28.27
CA GLN A 7 0.58 3.61 27.34
C GLN A 7 0.35 2.18 26.82
N LYS A 8 -0.75 1.56 27.25
CA LYS A 8 -1.32 0.37 26.62
C LYS A 8 -2.13 0.81 25.40
N THR A 9 -1.60 0.59 24.20
CA THR A 9 -2.43 0.56 22.98
C THR A 9 -3.26 -0.72 23.00
N ASN A 10 -4.54 -0.61 23.35
CA ASN A 10 -5.54 -1.66 23.14
C ASN A 10 -5.83 -1.75 21.63
N LEU A 11 -5.00 -2.49 20.90
CA LEU A 11 -5.45 -3.10 19.65
C LEU A 11 -6.45 -4.19 20.03
N LEU A 12 -7.70 -4.02 19.61
CA LEU A 12 -8.75 -5.04 19.67
C LEU A 12 -8.19 -6.35 19.06
N LYS A 13 -7.78 -7.29 19.91
CA LYS A 13 -7.56 -8.68 19.52
C LYS A 13 -8.93 -9.29 19.25
N PHE A 14 -9.38 -9.24 17.99
CA PHE A 14 -10.50 -10.07 17.57
C PHE A 14 -10.03 -11.54 17.61
N PRO A 15 -10.70 -12.42 18.37
CA PRO A 15 -10.33 -13.83 18.43
C PRO A 15 -10.57 -14.46 17.05
N PHE A 16 -9.53 -15.05 16.49
CA PHE A 16 -9.62 -15.92 15.32
C PHE A 16 -10.35 -17.21 15.75
N SER A 17 -11.66 -17.28 15.53
CA SER A 17 -12.38 -18.56 15.49
C SER A 17 -12.67 -18.87 14.04
N ALA A 18 -11.91 -19.79 13.44
CA ALA A 18 -12.18 -20.26 12.08
C ALA A 18 -13.57 -20.88 12.02
N CYS A 19 -14.45 -20.39 11.15
CA CYS A 19 -15.76 -21.00 10.91
C CYS A 19 -15.56 -22.34 10.18
N PRO A 20 -15.93 -23.49 10.77
CA PRO A 20 -15.78 -24.78 10.10
C PRO A 20 -16.59 -24.79 8.80
N GLY A 21 -15.95 -25.16 7.68
CA GLY A 21 -16.60 -25.30 6.37
C GLY A 21 -16.43 -24.15 5.37
N PHE A 22 -15.80 -23.04 5.76
CA PHE A 22 -15.43 -21.97 4.83
C PHE A 22 -13.94 -22.01 4.46
N PRO A 23 -13.56 -21.77 3.19
CA PRO A 23 -12.16 -21.60 2.81
C PRO A 23 -11.49 -20.47 3.61
N LEU A 24 -10.24 -20.65 4.02
CA LEU A 24 -9.51 -19.67 4.81
C LEU A 24 -9.43 -18.28 4.12
N TRP A 25 -9.38 -18.24 2.79
CA TRP A 25 -9.37 -16.99 2.02
C TRP A 25 -10.67 -16.20 2.15
N SER A 26 -11.83 -16.86 2.23
CA SER A 26 -13.12 -16.15 2.41
C SER A 26 -13.24 -15.56 3.81
N GLN A 27 -12.70 -16.25 4.82
CA GLN A 27 -12.63 -15.75 6.20
C GLN A 27 -11.69 -14.53 6.31
N LEU A 28 -10.55 -14.54 5.60
CA LEU A 28 -9.62 -13.41 5.56
C LEU A 28 -10.24 -12.18 4.88
N GLU A 29 -10.94 -12.36 3.76
CA GLU A 29 -11.66 -11.27 3.08
C GLU A 29 -12.75 -10.65 3.95
N GLU A 30 -13.52 -11.47 4.66
CA GLU A 30 -14.52 -11.00 5.63
C GLU A 30 -13.85 -10.20 6.77
N CYS A 31 -12.71 -10.67 7.27
CA CYS A 31 -11.94 -9.98 8.30
C CYS A 31 -11.47 -8.60 7.84
N TYR A 32 -10.90 -8.46 6.64
CA TYR A 32 -10.48 -7.16 6.12
C TYR A 32 -11.66 -6.23 5.85
N SER A 33 -12.78 -6.77 5.34
CA SER A 33 -14.02 -6.00 5.16
C SER A 33 -14.50 -5.38 6.47
N ASN A 34 -14.53 -6.17 7.56
CA ASN A 34 -14.93 -5.68 8.88
C ASN A 34 -13.93 -4.66 9.44
N ARG A 35 -12.62 -4.87 9.27
CA ARG A 35 -11.59 -3.91 9.68
C ARG A 35 -11.77 -2.56 8.97
N VAL A 36 -12.01 -2.56 7.66
CA VAL A 36 -12.24 -1.33 6.90
C VAL A 36 -13.51 -0.62 7.36
N LYS A 37 -14.62 -1.35 7.59
CA LYS A 37 -15.87 -0.74 8.12
C LYS A 37 -15.64 -0.02 9.44
N VAL A 38 -14.97 -0.65 10.40
CA VAL A 38 -14.66 -0.04 11.71
C VAL A 38 -13.80 1.22 11.55
N LEU A 39 -12.84 1.23 10.62
CA LEU A 39 -12.01 2.40 10.36
C LEU A 39 -12.80 3.58 9.76
N LEU A 40 -13.86 3.28 8.98
CA LEU A 40 -14.74 4.29 8.40
C LEU A 40 -15.74 4.81 9.45
N GLU A 41 -16.35 3.93 10.24
CA GLU A 41 -17.29 4.29 11.32
C GLU A 41 -16.63 5.18 12.37
N ASN A 42 -15.36 4.91 12.69
CA ASN A 42 -14.57 5.72 13.62
C ASN A 42 -13.95 6.98 12.99
N ASN A 43 -14.20 7.24 11.70
CA ASN A 43 -13.57 8.32 10.93
C ASN A 43 -12.02 8.30 10.94
N THR A 44 -11.41 7.15 11.18
CA THR A 44 -9.95 6.96 11.09
C THR A 44 -9.49 7.01 9.63
N ILE A 45 -10.29 6.46 8.72
CA ILE A 45 -10.18 6.67 7.26
C ILE A 45 -11.35 7.55 6.83
N LYS A 46 -11.07 8.61 6.08
CA LYS A 46 -12.12 9.47 5.51
C LYS A 46 -12.81 8.75 4.35
N GLN A 47 -14.13 8.79 4.32
CA GLN A 47 -14.91 8.40 3.15
C GLN A 47 -15.42 9.63 2.42
N TYR A 48 -15.05 9.75 1.15
CA TYR A 48 -15.49 10.84 0.29
C TYR A 48 -16.68 10.42 -0.57
N GLY A 49 -17.54 11.38 -0.91
CA GLY A 49 -18.65 11.16 -1.83
C GLY A 49 -18.15 10.95 -3.26
N PRO A 50 -18.83 10.12 -4.09
CA PRO A 50 -18.45 9.91 -5.48
C PRO A 50 -18.44 11.20 -6.32
N ARG A 51 -19.26 12.18 -5.93
CA ARG A 51 -19.45 13.46 -6.64
C ARG A 51 -18.47 14.55 -6.22
N ASP A 52 -17.63 14.28 -5.23
CA ASP A 52 -16.70 15.28 -4.72
C ASP A 52 -15.41 15.36 -5.53
N LEU A 53 -15.15 14.37 -6.38
CA LEU A 53 -14.00 14.27 -7.26
C LEU A 53 -14.43 14.51 -8.72
N VAL A 54 -13.75 15.44 -9.39
CA VAL A 54 -14.00 15.88 -10.77
C VAL A 54 -12.72 15.81 -11.61
N ASP A 55 -12.82 16.08 -12.91
CA ASP A 55 -11.68 16.17 -13.84
C ASP A 55 -10.81 14.89 -13.92
N TYR A 56 -11.44 13.72 -14.02
CA TYR A 56 -10.71 12.45 -14.12
C TYR A 56 -9.83 12.40 -15.39
N LYS A 57 -8.51 12.24 -15.21
CA LYS A 57 -7.56 11.98 -16.30
C LYS A 57 -6.76 10.73 -16.00
N ILE A 58 -6.56 9.88 -16.99
CA ILE A 58 -5.76 8.67 -16.83
C ILE A 58 -4.29 9.06 -16.76
N ILE A 59 -3.57 8.57 -15.74
CA ILE A 59 -2.13 8.80 -15.59
C ILE A 59 -1.29 7.52 -15.66
N GLY A 60 -1.92 6.36 -15.55
CA GLY A 60 -1.22 5.09 -15.71
C GLY A 60 -2.15 3.89 -15.73
N PHE A 61 -1.72 2.87 -16.47
CA PHE A 61 -2.26 1.52 -16.43
C PHE A 61 -1.18 0.60 -15.88
N GLY A 62 -1.45 -0.02 -14.73
CA GLY A 62 -0.66 -1.14 -14.23
C GLY A 62 -1.27 -2.47 -14.66
N GLY A 63 -0.58 -3.59 -14.42
CA GLY A 63 -1.10 -4.92 -14.72
C GLY A 63 -2.37 -5.30 -13.94
N PHE A 64 -2.65 -4.61 -12.82
CA PHE A 64 -3.73 -4.96 -11.89
C PHE A 64 -4.69 -3.81 -11.56
N ALA A 65 -4.38 -2.57 -11.96
CA ALA A 65 -5.22 -1.41 -11.65
C ALA A 65 -5.01 -0.25 -12.62
N SER A 66 -6.06 0.56 -12.78
CA SER A 66 -6.02 1.84 -13.47
C SER A 66 -5.95 2.97 -12.46
N VAL A 67 -5.04 3.93 -12.69
CA VAL A 67 -4.86 5.11 -11.84
C VAL A 67 -5.24 6.37 -12.60
N TYR A 68 -6.08 7.18 -11.97
CA TYR A 68 -6.59 8.44 -12.51
C TYR A 68 -6.15 9.59 -11.62
N THR A 69 -5.84 10.76 -12.17
CA THR A 69 -5.89 11.98 -11.37
C THR A 69 -7.31 12.50 -11.30
N ALA A 70 -7.72 13.02 -10.16
CA ALA A 70 -8.95 13.77 -10.01
C ALA A 70 -8.71 15.00 -9.14
N LYS A 71 -9.47 16.06 -9.37
CA LYS A 71 -9.48 17.25 -8.51
C LYS A 71 -10.61 17.15 -7.51
N TRP A 72 -10.37 17.64 -6.32
CA TRP A 72 -11.48 17.84 -5.39
C TRP A 72 -12.29 19.07 -5.78
N LYS A 73 -13.62 18.94 -5.74
CA LYS A 73 -14.56 19.98 -6.14
C LYS A 73 -14.25 21.28 -5.39
N ASN A 74 -14.23 22.38 -6.13
CA ASN A 74 -13.94 23.73 -5.62
C ASN A 74 -12.53 23.91 -5.03
N THR A 75 -11.59 23.02 -5.33
CA THR A 75 -10.17 23.18 -4.95
C THR A 75 -9.25 22.91 -6.13
N SER A 76 -8.01 23.41 -6.02
CA SER A 76 -6.94 23.12 -6.97
C SER A 76 -6.19 21.83 -6.66
N THR A 77 -6.53 21.15 -5.56
CA THR A 77 -5.82 19.96 -5.09
C THR A 77 -6.11 18.76 -5.99
N VAL A 78 -5.05 18.14 -6.48
CA VAL A 78 -5.09 16.96 -7.33
C VAL A 78 -4.76 15.72 -6.49
N TYR A 79 -5.54 14.66 -6.68
CA TYR A 79 -5.37 13.36 -6.03
C TYR A 79 -5.17 12.28 -7.08
N ALA A 80 -4.46 11.21 -6.69
CA ALA A 80 -4.41 9.97 -7.45
C ALA A 80 -5.51 9.02 -6.96
N ILE A 81 -6.31 8.51 -7.88
CA ILE A 81 -7.45 7.63 -7.63
C ILE A 81 -7.14 6.26 -8.21
N LYS A 82 -6.94 5.27 -7.35
CA LYS A 82 -6.71 3.87 -7.74
C LYS A 82 -8.02 3.09 -7.68
N LYS A 83 -8.37 2.43 -8.80
CA LYS A 83 -9.54 1.54 -8.91
C LYS A 83 -9.16 0.08 -8.69
N PHE A 84 -10.17 -0.77 -8.47
CA PHE A 84 -10.06 -2.22 -8.28
C PHE A 84 -9.20 -2.60 -7.06
N VAL A 85 -9.48 -1.95 -5.93
CA VAL A 85 -8.73 -2.12 -4.69
C VAL A 85 -9.47 -3.10 -3.77
N SER A 86 -8.75 -4.09 -3.24
CA SER A 86 -9.27 -5.02 -2.23
C SER A 86 -9.39 -4.36 -0.85
N ASN A 87 -10.27 -4.86 0.02
CA ASN A 87 -10.34 -4.38 1.41
C ASN A 87 -9.01 -4.57 2.15
N LYS A 88 -8.25 -5.63 1.81
CA LYS A 88 -6.89 -5.86 2.31
C LYS A 88 -5.98 -4.69 1.94
N GLU A 89 -5.96 -4.30 0.67
CA GLU A 89 -5.12 -3.19 0.21
C GLU A 89 -5.53 -1.86 0.86
N VAL A 90 -6.83 -1.58 1.02
CA VAL A 90 -7.29 -0.40 1.77
C VAL A 90 -6.73 -0.39 3.19
N TYR A 91 -6.87 -1.51 3.89
CA TYR A 91 -6.41 -1.66 5.26
C TYR A 91 -4.89 -1.52 5.38
N LEU A 92 -4.13 -2.17 4.51
CA LEU A 92 -2.67 -2.14 4.55
C LEU A 92 -2.10 -0.79 4.13
N THR A 93 -2.71 -0.12 3.13
CA THR A 93 -2.33 1.24 2.74
C THR A 93 -2.55 2.20 3.92
N HIS A 94 -3.66 2.07 4.64
CA HIS A 94 -3.91 2.86 5.84
C HIS A 94 -2.90 2.58 6.95
N LEU A 95 -2.58 1.31 7.23
CA LEU A 95 -1.59 0.96 8.25
C LEU A 95 -0.19 1.48 7.89
N ALA A 96 0.19 1.38 6.62
CA ALA A 96 1.49 1.84 6.12
C ALA A 96 1.66 3.36 6.19
N ASP A 97 0.56 4.13 6.13
CA ASP A 97 0.61 5.58 6.21
C ASP A 97 1.22 6.07 7.54
N GLY A 98 1.92 7.20 7.47
CA GLY A 98 2.60 7.84 8.61
C GLY A 98 4.10 8.05 8.46
N HIS A 99 4.70 7.68 7.33
CA HIS A 99 6.12 7.94 7.04
C HIS A 99 6.28 8.83 5.79
N GLN A 100 7.23 9.76 5.82
CA GLN A 100 7.40 10.77 4.76
C GLN A 100 7.61 10.18 3.35
N ASN A 101 8.25 9.02 3.27
CA ASN A 101 8.55 8.29 2.03
C ASN A 101 7.53 7.20 1.69
N ILE A 102 6.38 7.15 2.37
CA ILE A 102 5.23 6.33 2.00
C ILE A 102 4.20 7.24 1.32
N ILE A 103 3.52 6.76 0.29
CA ILE A 103 2.43 7.50 -0.36
C ILE A 103 1.30 7.74 0.64
N ARG A 104 0.88 9.01 0.78
CA ARG A 104 -0.14 9.34 1.77
C ARG A 104 -1.53 8.89 1.34
N LEU A 105 -2.27 8.30 2.27
CA LEU A 105 -3.68 7.98 2.10
C LEU A 105 -4.54 9.16 2.57
N HIS A 106 -5.28 9.77 1.66
CA HIS A 106 -6.26 10.80 2.03
C HIS A 106 -7.61 10.22 2.44
N GLY A 107 -7.92 9.02 1.98
CA GLY A 107 -9.15 8.31 2.32
C GLY A 107 -9.57 7.34 1.23
N VAL A 108 -10.85 6.97 1.25
CA VAL A 108 -11.47 6.14 0.24
C VAL A 108 -12.67 6.86 -0.37
N THR A 109 -13.03 6.45 -1.58
CA THR A 109 -14.31 6.82 -2.21
C THR A 109 -14.92 5.57 -2.83
N LYS A 110 -16.12 5.71 -3.40
CA LYS A 110 -16.79 4.68 -4.19
C LYS A 110 -17.16 5.24 -5.55
N LEU A 111 -17.27 4.37 -6.55
CA LEU A 111 -17.79 4.78 -7.86
C LEU A 111 -19.28 5.15 -7.76
N ASP A 112 -20.02 4.37 -6.96
CA ASP A 112 -21.42 4.59 -6.64
C ASP A 112 -21.67 4.12 -5.19
N LEU A 113 -22.69 4.65 -4.54
CA LEU A 113 -23.07 4.30 -3.17
C LEU A 113 -23.41 2.80 -3.03
N ASP A 114 -23.95 2.21 -4.09
CA ASP A 114 -24.37 0.81 -4.15
C ASP A 114 -23.22 -0.17 -4.41
N LYS A 115 -22.03 0.34 -4.82
CA LYS A 115 -20.86 -0.52 -5.06
C LYS A 115 -20.18 -0.89 -3.75
N LYS A 116 -19.76 -2.15 -3.65
CA LYS A 116 -19.03 -2.68 -2.49
C LYS A 116 -17.55 -2.31 -2.52
N GLU A 117 -17.00 -2.05 -3.69
CA GLU A 117 -15.57 -1.81 -3.91
C GLU A 117 -15.20 -0.37 -3.60
N TYR A 118 -14.13 -0.21 -2.81
CA TYR A 118 -13.53 1.08 -2.54
C TYR A 118 -12.52 1.46 -3.62
N LEU A 119 -12.35 2.77 -3.78
CA LEU A 119 -11.26 3.37 -4.53
C LEU A 119 -10.39 4.11 -3.52
N LEU A 120 -9.06 4.03 -3.68
CA LEU A 120 -8.14 4.80 -2.85
C LEU A 120 -8.02 6.23 -3.35
N VAL A 121 -8.05 7.19 -2.43
CA VAL A 121 -7.72 8.59 -2.68
C VAL A 121 -6.35 8.85 -2.09
N LEU A 122 -5.34 8.98 -2.96
CA LEU A 122 -3.93 9.05 -2.61
C LEU A 122 -3.35 10.43 -2.94
N GLU A 123 -2.24 10.76 -2.27
CA GLU A 123 -1.36 11.86 -2.68
C GLU A 123 -0.98 11.72 -4.16
N CYS A 124 -1.03 12.82 -4.91
CA CYS A 124 -0.62 12.82 -6.31
C CYS A 124 0.87 13.16 -6.42
N ALA A 125 1.68 12.15 -6.73
CA ALA A 125 3.10 12.34 -7.05
C ALA A 125 3.26 12.98 -8.44
N ASP A 126 4.18 13.95 -8.57
CA ASP A 126 4.35 14.82 -9.74
C ASP A 126 5.51 14.43 -10.66
N GLY A 127 6.43 13.59 -10.19
CA GLY A 127 7.60 13.12 -10.94
C GLY A 127 7.44 11.76 -11.62
N GLY A 128 6.25 11.16 -11.56
CA GLY A 128 5.99 9.83 -12.11
C GLY A 128 6.71 8.71 -11.34
N THR A 129 6.95 7.56 -11.99
CA THR A 129 7.67 6.44 -11.36
C THR A 129 9.18 6.65 -11.37
N LEU A 130 9.88 6.11 -10.37
CA LEU A 130 11.34 6.09 -10.32
C LEU A 130 11.92 5.42 -11.58
N ARG A 131 11.30 4.37 -12.11
CA ARG A 131 11.72 3.74 -13.38
C ARG A 131 11.77 4.74 -14.53
N ASN A 132 10.71 5.51 -14.73
CA ASN A 132 10.66 6.50 -15.81
C ASN A 132 11.61 7.67 -15.52
N TYR A 133 11.71 8.09 -14.26
CA TYR A 133 12.63 9.13 -13.83
C TYR A 133 14.09 8.77 -14.16
N LEU A 134 14.53 7.56 -13.78
CA LEU A 134 15.89 7.06 -14.06
C LEU A 134 16.17 6.85 -15.54
N ARG A 135 15.13 6.55 -16.34
CA ARG A 135 15.28 6.41 -17.80
C ARG A 135 15.50 7.75 -18.49
N ASN A 136 14.86 8.80 -17.99
CA ASN A 136 14.82 10.10 -18.65
C ASN A 136 15.85 11.10 -18.07
N ASN A 137 16.46 10.80 -16.93
CA ASN A 137 17.36 11.71 -16.24
C ASN A 137 18.67 11.02 -15.87
N THR A 138 19.78 11.75 -15.98
CA THR A 138 21.04 11.34 -15.36
C THR A 138 21.03 11.80 -13.91
N ILE A 139 21.19 10.87 -12.97
CA ILE A 139 21.20 11.19 -11.54
C ILE A 139 22.62 11.14 -10.98
N ASP A 140 23.01 12.20 -10.28
CA ASP A 140 24.29 12.22 -9.58
C ASP A 140 24.31 11.24 -8.40
N TRP A 141 25.51 10.88 -7.95
CA TRP A 141 25.70 9.91 -6.88
C TRP A 141 25.10 10.34 -5.53
N LYS A 142 24.96 11.66 -5.28
CA LYS A 142 24.39 12.17 -4.02
C LYS A 142 22.89 11.93 -4.00
N ASN A 143 22.22 12.17 -5.11
CA ASN A 143 20.80 11.88 -5.30
C ASN A 143 20.53 10.37 -5.30
N GLN A 144 21.40 9.56 -5.92
CA GLN A 144 21.35 8.09 -5.81
C GLN A 144 21.38 7.63 -4.34
N LEU A 145 22.34 8.12 -3.58
CA LEU A 145 22.49 7.78 -2.17
C LEU A 145 21.30 8.28 -1.33
N ARG A 146 20.75 9.46 -1.65
CA ARG A 146 19.54 9.97 -0.99
C ARG A 146 18.36 9.03 -1.23
N PHE A 147 18.06 8.70 -2.48
CA PHE A 147 16.95 7.81 -2.82
C PHE A 147 17.12 6.43 -2.18
N ALA A 148 18.33 5.86 -2.19
CA ALA A 148 18.59 4.59 -1.52
C ALA A 148 18.29 4.64 -0.02
N LYS A 149 18.69 5.73 0.67
CA LYS A 149 18.38 5.93 2.09
C LYS A 149 16.89 6.10 2.35
N GLU A 150 16.20 6.86 1.52
CA GLU A 150 14.75 7.08 1.66
C GLU A 150 13.95 5.79 1.43
N ILE A 151 14.33 4.98 0.43
CA ILE A 151 13.73 3.66 0.17
C ILE A 151 13.99 2.74 1.36
N ALA A 152 15.23 2.65 1.85
CA ALA A 152 15.56 1.84 3.01
C ALA A 152 14.79 2.27 4.27
N SER A 153 14.63 3.59 4.48
CA SER A 153 13.82 4.13 5.57
C SER A 153 12.35 3.75 5.47
N ALA A 154 11.77 3.83 4.27
CA ALA A 154 10.38 3.42 4.02
C ALA A 154 10.17 1.91 4.26
N VAL A 155 11.09 1.08 3.80
CA VAL A 155 11.04 -0.38 3.99
C VAL A 155 11.20 -0.74 5.46
N LEU A 156 12.15 -0.11 6.17
CA LEU A 156 12.33 -0.29 7.61
C LEU A 156 11.05 0.06 8.38
N TRP A 157 10.41 1.18 8.06
CA TRP A 157 9.13 1.59 8.64
C TRP A 157 8.02 0.53 8.42
N LEU A 158 7.89 0.00 7.20
CA LEU A 158 6.92 -1.05 6.94
C LEU A 158 7.20 -2.28 7.78
N HIS A 159 8.48 -2.67 7.84
CA HIS A 159 8.90 -3.89 8.49
C HIS A 159 8.76 -3.81 10.01
N ASP A 160 9.38 -2.82 10.64
CA ASP A 160 9.59 -2.81 12.08
C ASP A 160 8.46 -2.11 12.84
N ASP A 161 7.99 -0.96 12.32
CA ASP A 161 6.93 -0.20 12.98
C ASP A 161 5.53 -0.71 12.64
N LYS A 162 5.32 -1.18 11.39
CA LYS A 162 3.99 -1.58 10.91
C LYS A 162 3.78 -3.09 10.81
N GLY A 163 4.85 -3.88 10.83
CA GLY A 163 4.75 -5.31 10.64
C GLY A 163 4.13 -5.69 9.30
N ILE A 164 4.48 -4.98 8.22
CA ILE A 164 4.00 -5.21 6.85
C ILE A 164 5.19 -5.64 5.98
N VAL A 165 4.98 -6.65 5.13
CA VAL A 165 5.86 -6.96 4.00
C VAL A 165 5.21 -6.38 2.75
N HIS A 166 5.96 -5.62 1.95
CA HIS A 166 5.46 -5.02 0.73
C HIS A 166 5.16 -6.08 -0.33
N GLY A 167 6.10 -6.99 -0.58
CA GLY A 167 5.96 -8.19 -1.41
C GLY A 167 5.97 -7.95 -2.93
N ASP A 168 6.28 -6.73 -3.37
CA ASP A 168 6.32 -6.32 -4.79
C ASP A 168 7.14 -5.04 -4.98
N LEU A 169 8.30 -4.95 -4.32
CA LEU A 169 9.15 -3.78 -4.44
C LEU A 169 9.83 -3.74 -5.79
N HIS A 170 9.63 -2.65 -6.52
CA HIS A 170 10.35 -2.36 -7.77
C HIS A 170 10.23 -0.89 -8.14
N SER A 171 11.06 -0.42 -9.08
CA SER A 171 11.10 0.99 -9.50
C SER A 171 9.80 1.55 -10.11
N ASN A 172 8.80 0.74 -10.48
CA ASN A 172 7.47 1.26 -10.84
C ASN A 172 6.55 1.55 -9.62
N ASN A 173 6.81 0.94 -8.46
CA ASN A 173 6.04 1.13 -7.22
C ASN A 173 6.67 2.21 -6.32
N ILE A 174 7.78 2.79 -6.77
CA ILE A 174 8.40 3.96 -6.14
C ILE A 174 8.09 5.15 -7.04
N LEU A 175 7.43 6.17 -6.50
CA LEU A 175 7.08 7.40 -7.19
C LEU A 175 8.04 8.52 -6.80
N ILE A 176 8.26 9.47 -7.69
CA ILE A 176 8.98 10.71 -7.40
C ILE A 176 7.97 11.81 -7.08
N HIS A 177 8.13 12.46 -5.93
CA HIS A 177 7.35 13.63 -5.58
C HIS A 177 8.24 14.69 -4.95
N LYS A 178 8.25 15.92 -5.48
CA LYS A 178 9.04 17.04 -4.93
C LYS A 178 10.49 16.65 -4.60
N ASP A 179 11.16 16.02 -5.56
CA ASP A 179 12.55 15.54 -5.46
C ASP A 179 12.85 14.50 -4.36
N THR A 180 11.83 13.89 -3.76
CA THR A 180 11.93 12.75 -2.84
C THR A 180 11.13 11.55 -3.36
N ILE A 181 11.34 10.38 -2.78
CA ILE A 181 10.59 9.17 -3.14
C ILE A 181 9.33 8.98 -2.30
N LYS A 182 8.33 8.35 -2.91
CA LYS A 182 7.10 7.84 -2.28
C LYS A 182 6.91 6.38 -2.67
N LEU A 183 7.09 5.47 -1.73
CA LEU A 183 6.75 4.07 -1.92
C LEU A 183 5.22 3.90 -1.91
N ALA A 184 4.71 3.19 -2.91
CA ALA A 184 3.29 3.05 -3.21
C ALA A 184 2.96 1.60 -3.63
N ASP A 185 1.66 1.35 -3.79
CA ASP A 185 1.09 0.06 -4.23
C ASP A 185 1.22 -1.10 -3.23
N PHE A 186 0.28 -1.13 -2.27
CA PHE A 186 0.20 -2.17 -1.25
C PHE A 186 -0.71 -3.35 -1.64
N GLY A 187 -1.07 -3.50 -2.93
CA GLY A 187 -2.02 -4.52 -3.39
C GLY A 187 -1.56 -5.96 -3.10
N ARG A 188 -0.23 -6.17 -3.12
CA ARG A 188 0.40 -7.47 -2.85
C ARG A 188 0.95 -7.61 -1.43
N SER A 189 0.84 -6.56 -0.63
CA SER A 189 1.35 -6.55 0.74
C SER A 189 0.56 -7.47 1.67
N PHE A 190 1.17 -7.79 2.80
CA PHE A 190 0.59 -8.61 3.86
C PHE A 190 1.24 -8.30 5.21
N GLU A 191 0.49 -8.56 6.29
CA GLU A 191 1.01 -8.46 7.66
C GLU A 191 2.03 -9.59 7.93
N LYS A 192 3.15 -9.26 8.57
CA LYS A 192 4.16 -10.22 9.04
C LYS A 192 3.52 -11.32 9.88
N GLY A 193 3.97 -12.56 9.67
CA GLY A 193 3.49 -13.72 10.41
C GLY A 193 2.07 -14.19 10.04
N LYS A 194 1.35 -13.47 9.17
CA LYS A 194 0.16 -14.02 8.51
C LYS A 194 0.60 -14.74 7.26
N ASP A 195 0.41 -16.04 7.24
CA ASP A 195 0.70 -16.87 6.07
C ASP A 195 -0.12 -16.39 4.86
N CYS A 196 0.55 -15.73 3.92
CA CYS A 196 0.03 -15.57 2.58
C CYS A 196 0.32 -16.87 1.80
N TYR A 197 -0.73 -17.59 1.39
CA TYR A 197 -0.63 -18.75 0.51
C TYR A 197 -0.33 -18.36 -0.95
N ASN A 198 0.46 -17.30 -1.18
CA ASN A 198 0.92 -16.94 -2.51
C ASN A 198 2.10 -17.83 -2.87
N THR A 199 1.79 -19.01 -3.39
CA THR A 199 2.74 -19.98 -3.93
C THR A 199 3.14 -19.68 -5.38
N GLY A 200 2.50 -18.69 -6.01
CA GLY A 200 2.84 -18.27 -7.37
C GLY A 200 4.00 -17.29 -7.40
N VAL A 201 4.83 -17.40 -8.43
CA VAL A 201 5.83 -16.38 -8.78
C VAL A 201 5.09 -15.19 -9.37
N TYR A 202 5.06 -14.08 -8.65
CA TYR A 202 4.45 -12.83 -9.09
C TYR A 202 5.42 -11.68 -8.84
N GLY A 203 5.39 -10.67 -9.72
CA GLY A 203 6.20 -9.45 -9.63
C GLY A 203 7.03 -9.21 -10.88
N VAL A 204 7.84 -8.17 -10.86
CA VAL A 204 8.80 -7.90 -11.95
C VAL A 204 9.99 -8.84 -11.75
N ILE A 205 10.19 -9.80 -12.66
CA ILE A 205 11.18 -10.90 -12.55
C ILE A 205 12.55 -10.44 -12.02
N LEU A 206 13.06 -9.28 -12.46
CA LEU A 206 14.37 -8.75 -12.05
C LEU A 206 14.45 -8.34 -10.56
N TYR A 207 13.32 -8.17 -9.89
CA TYR A 207 13.19 -7.80 -8.48
C TYR A 207 12.62 -8.94 -7.62
N VAL A 208 12.32 -10.10 -8.21
CA VAL A 208 11.78 -11.24 -7.48
C VAL A 208 12.89 -11.94 -6.71
N ASP A 209 12.68 -12.14 -5.40
CA ASP A 209 13.55 -12.95 -4.55
C ASP A 209 13.84 -14.30 -5.22
N PRO A 210 15.11 -14.64 -5.52
CA PRO A 210 15.46 -15.82 -6.30
C PRO A 210 15.07 -17.12 -5.60
N LYS A 211 14.88 -17.11 -4.27
CA LYS A 211 14.34 -18.26 -3.54
C LYS A 211 12.90 -18.57 -3.91
N LEU A 212 12.12 -17.58 -4.34
CA LEU A 212 10.76 -17.80 -4.86
C LEU A 212 10.78 -18.48 -6.24
N LEU A 213 11.87 -18.33 -7.00
CA LEU A 213 12.04 -18.96 -8.30
C LEU A 213 12.47 -20.44 -8.19
N ASP A 214 12.99 -20.86 -7.03
CA ASP A 214 13.38 -22.24 -6.80
C ASP A 214 12.19 -23.10 -6.39
N GLN A 215 11.53 -23.72 -7.38
CA GLN A 215 10.38 -24.61 -7.17
C GLN A 215 10.71 -25.89 -6.39
N ARG A 216 11.99 -26.18 -6.11
CA ARG A 216 12.41 -27.38 -5.37
C ARG A 216 12.20 -27.25 -3.86
N LEU A 217 12.07 -26.03 -3.35
CA LEU A 217 11.87 -25.77 -1.92
C LEU A 217 10.61 -24.93 -1.71
N PRO A 218 9.76 -25.28 -0.73
CA PRO A 218 8.66 -24.41 -0.35
C PRO A 218 9.21 -23.13 0.27
N TYR A 219 9.21 -22.04 -0.50
CA TYR A 219 9.62 -20.72 -0.04
C TYR A 219 8.41 -19.81 0.16
N LYS A 220 8.32 -19.19 1.33
CA LYS A 220 7.33 -18.16 1.63
C LYS A 220 8.00 -16.79 1.61
N ILE A 221 7.43 -15.88 0.83
CA ILE A 221 7.84 -14.47 0.81
C ILE A 221 7.79 -13.92 2.23
N ASN A 222 8.83 -13.17 2.60
CA ASN A 222 8.98 -12.55 3.92
C ASN A 222 9.69 -11.20 3.76
N GLU A 223 10.01 -10.53 4.86
CA GLU A 223 10.69 -9.24 4.85
C GLU A 223 12.04 -9.25 4.11
N LYS A 224 12.74 -10.38 4.08
CA LYS A 224 14.01 -10.50 3.35
C LYS A 224 13.81 -10.47 1.83
N SER A 225 12.61 -10.83 1.37
CA SER A 225 12.25 -10.71 -0.04
C SER A 225 12.08 -9.27 -0.49
N ASP A 226 11.78 -8.34 0.42
CA ASP A 226 11.74 -6.90 0.14
C ASP A 226 13.15 -6.27 0.11
N VAL A 227 14.16 -6.94 0.66
CA VAL A 227 15.55 -6.46 0.75
C VAL A 227 16.38 -6.86 -0.48
N TYR A 228 15.98 -7.93 -1.19
CA TYR A 228 16.61 -8.40 -2.42
C TYR A 228 16.44 -7.40 -3.56
#